data_AF-A0A133NND5-F1
#
_entry.id   AF-A0A133NND5-F1
#
_cell.length_a   1.000
_cell.length_b   1.000
_cell.length_c   1.000
_cell.angle_alpha   90.00
_cell.angle_beta   90.00
_cell.angle_gamma   90.00
#
_symmetry.space_group_name_H-M   'P 1'
#
loop_
_entity.id
_entity.type
_entity.pdbx_description
1 polymer ?
#
loop_
_entity_poly.entity_id
_entity_poly.type
_entity_poly.pdbx_seq_one_letter_code
_entity_poly.pdbx_strand_id
1 'polypeptide(L)' 'MEKLNGTSMNLIQENIKKLKEIFPEIFIEGKIDFDLLSQICRSVGDISIFN' A
#
# COMPACT_ATOMS: atom_id res chain seq x y z
N MET A 1 -22.04 6.94 23.33
CA MET A 1 -20.60 6.85 23.01
C MET A 1 -20.39 5.54 22.28
N GLU A 2 -20.54 5.54 20.96
CA GLU A 2 -20.27 4.36 20.14
C GLU A 2 -18.76 4.10 20.12
N LYS A 3 -18.35 3.05 20.83
CA LYS A 3 -16.99 2.54 20.73
C LYS A 3 -16.88 1.82 19.39
N LEU A 4 -16.29 2.48 18.40
CA LEU A 4 -15.86 1.91 17.12
C LEU A 4 -14.52 1.19 17.31
N ASN A 5 -14.49 0.12 18.08
CA ASN A 5 -13.26 -0.56 18.50
C ASN A 5 -13.04 -1.95 17.85
N GLY A 6 -13.72 -2.24 16.73
CA GLY A 6 -13.53 -3.50 15.98
C GLY A 6 -13.42 -3.37 14.45
N THR A 7 -13.90 -2.26 13.88
CA THR A 7 -13.91 -2.03 12.42
C THR A 7 -12.61 -1.41 11.90
N SER A 8 -11.98 -0.51 12.67
CA SER A 8 -10.72 0.15 12.25
C SER A 8 -9.52 -0.79 12.23
N MET A 9 -9.46 -1.77 13.15
CA MET A 9 -8.36 -2.76 13.19
C MET A 9 -8.38 -3.64 11.94
N ASN A 10 -9.58 -4.03 11.49
CA ASN A 10 -9.77 -4.82 10.27
C ASN A 10 -9.33 -4.02 9.03
N LEU A 11 -9.74 -2.75 8.92
CA LEU A 11 -9.34 -1.87 7.83
C LEU A 11 -7.81 -1.70 7.74
N ILE A 12 -7.12 -1.56 8.87
CA ILE A 12 -5.65 -1.47 8.86
C ILE A 12 -5.02 -2.80 8.39
N GLN A 13 -5.47 -3.94 8.91
CA GLN A 13 -4.94 -5.25 8.49
C GLN A 13 -5.25 -5.56 7.02
N GLU A 14 -6.45 -5.23 6.55
CA GLU A 14 -6.84 -5.36 5.15
C GLU A 14 -6.02 -4.44 4.25
N ASN A 15 -5.81 -3.18 4.65
CA ASN A 15 -4.98 -2.25 3.89
C ASN A 15 -3.53 -2.71 3.82
N ILE A 16 -2.97 -3.28 4.89
CA ILE A 16 -1.62 -3.86 4.88
C ILE A 16 -1.56 -5.09 3.97
N LYS A 17 -2.59 -5.96 3.99
CA LYS A 17 -2.68 -7.12 3.08
C LYS A 17 -2.71 -6.66 1.63
N LYS A 18 -3.61 -5.73 1.29
CA LYS A 18 -3.73 -5.15 -0.05
C LYS A 18 -2.45 -4.46 -0.48
N LEU A 19 -1.80 -3.71 0.41
CA LEU A 19 -0.52 -3.06 0.11
C LEU A 19 0.58 -4.07 -0.20
N LYS A 20 0.64 -5.20 0.52
CA LYS A 20 1.56 -6.31 0.23
C LYS A 20 1.22 -7.05 -1.07
N GLU A 21 -0.06 -7.18 -1.42
CA GLU A 21 -0.47 -7.80 -2.69
C GLU A 21 -0.18 -6.90 -3.90
N ILE A 22 -0.44 -5.60 -3.76
CA ILE A 22 -0.26 -4.62 -4.84
C ILE A 22 1.22 -4.27 -4.99
N PHE A 23 1.95 -4.12 -3.88
CA PHE A 23 3.34 -3.70 -3.85
C PHE A 23 4.16 -4.62 -2.93
N PRO A 24 4.39 -5.90 -3.29
CA PRO A 24 5.27 -6.77 -2.50
C PRO A 24 6.72 -6.29 -2.53
N GLU A 25 7.14 -5.66 -3.64
CA GLU A 25 8.52 -5.21 -3.87
C GLU A 25 8.98 -4.13 -2.89
N ILE A 26 8.07 -3.27 -2.39
CA ILE A 26 8.44 -2.23 -1.42
C ILE A 26 8.78 -2.81 -0.04
N PHE A 27 8.44 -4.08 0.23
CA PHE A 27 8.71 -4.70 1.51
C PHE A 27 10.09 -5.38 1.52
N ILE A 28 11.14 -4.60 1.80
CA ILE A 28 12.54 -5.07 1.85
C ILE A 28 12.91 -5.37 3.31
N GLU A 29 13.27 -6.63 3.60
CA GLU A 29 13.73 -7.10 4.92
C GLU A 29 12.82 -6.71 6.10
N GLY A 30 11.51 -6.72 5.89
CA GLY A 30 10.52 -6.39 6.93
C GLY A 30 10.31 -4.90 7.16
N LYS A 31 10.89 -4.03 6.32
CA LYS A 31 10.63 -2.59 6.27
C LYS A 31 9.97 -2.21 4.95
N ILE A 32 9.27 -1.07 4.95
CA ILE A 32 8.70 -0.49 3.73
C ILE A 32 9.71 0.50 3.17
N ASP A 33 10.13 0.27 1.93
CA ASP A 33 10.93 1.19 1.14
C ASP A 33 10.01 2.23 0.50
N PHE A 34 10.05 3.45 1.05
CA PHE A 34 9.24 4.57 0.56
C PHE A 34 9.74 5.11 -0.77
N ASP A 35 11.02 4.93 -1.11
CA ASP A 35 11.59 5.36 -2.39
C ASP A 35 11.01 4.47 -3.50
N LEU A 36 11.05 3.15 -3.28
CA LEU A 36 10.45 2.18 -4.20
C LEU A 36 8.92 2.34 -4.30
N LEU A 37 8.23 2.59 -3.18
CA LEU A 37 6.80 2.91 -3.20
C LEU A 37 6.50 4.16 -4.03
N SER A 38 7.32 5.20 -3.92
CA SER A 38 7.18 6.43 -4.70
C SER A 38 7.41 6.18 -6.19
N GLN A 39 8.44 5.41 -6.54
CA GLN A 39 8.75 5.03 -7.91
C GLN A 39 7.61 4.23 -8.54
N ILE A 40 7.09 3.22 -7.83
CA ILE A 40 5.97 2.43 -8.33
C ILE A 40 4.72 3.31 -8.47
N CYS A 41 4.36 4.10 -7.45
CA CYS A 41 3.21 5.00 -7.50
C CYS A 41 3.30 5.98 -8.68
N ARG A 42 4.50 6.48 -8.98
CA ARG A 42 4.77 7.29 -10.16
C ARG A 42 4.58 6.49 -11.45
N SER A 43 5.09 5.27 -11.51
CA SER A 43 4.92 4.36 -12.65
C SER A 43 3.46 3.95 -12.90
N VAL A 44 2.62 3.80 -11.86
CA VAL A 44 1.18 3.49 -12.03
C VAL A 44 0.35 4.75 -12.30
N GLY A 45 0.84 5.93 -11.92
CA GLY A 45 0.23 7.22 -12.23
C GLY A 45 0.50 7.66 -13.68
N ASP A 46 1.62 7.25 -14.25
CA ASP A 46 1.93 7.36 -15.68
C ASP A 46 1.24 6.24 -16.50
N ILE A 47 -0.10 6.23 -16.48
CA ILE A 47 -0.91 5.58 -17.55
C ILE A 47 -1.02 6.53 -18.76
N SER A 48 -0.27 7.64 -18.76
CA SER A 48 -0.04 8.42 -19.95
C SER A 48 1.20 7.89 -20.69
N ILE A 49 0.99 7.54 -21.95
CA ILE A 49 1.99 7.44 -23.01
C ILE A 49 2.77 6.12 -23.13
N PHE A 50 2.07 4.99 -23.29
CA PHE A 50 2.39 4.18 -24.47
C PHE A 50 1.53 4.71 -25.63
N ASN A 51 2.22 5.36 -26.54
CA ASN A 51 1.77 5.77 -27.87
C ASN A 51 1.41 4.54 -28.71
#